data_AF-A0A661IFF5-F1
#
_entry.id   AF-A0A661IFF5-F1
#
_cell.length_a   1.000
_cell.length_b   1.000
_cell.length_c   1.000
_cell.angle_alpha   90.00
_cell.angle_beta   90.00
_cell.angle_gamma   90.00
#
_symmetry.space_group_name_H-M   'P 1'
#
loop_
_entity.id
_entity.type
_entity.pdbx_description
1 polymer ?
#
loop_
_entity_poly.entity_id
_entity_poly.type
_entity_poly.pdbx_seq_one_letter_code
_entity_poly.pdbx_strand_id
1 'polypeptide(L)' 'MVYNYTHKGSDAINTVRLNITLPSAVNDDINHYAEELNEKKSHIISSALDMYFDYFSSSCDYS' A
#
# COMPACT_ATOMS: atom_id res chain seq x y z
N MET A 1 40.10 -14.49 -0.83
CA MET A 1 38.95 -14.71 -1.73
C MET A 1 37.97 -13.58 -1.49
N VAL A 2 37.62 -12.83 -2.54
CA VAL A 2 36.67 -11.71 -2.46
C VAL A 2 35.28 -12.29 -2.77
N TYR A 3 34.36 -12.21 -1.82
CA TYR A 3 32.98 -12.59 -2.05
C TYR A 3 32.28 -11.47 -2.81
N ASN A 4 32.12 -11.65 -4.12
CA ASN A 4 31.32 -10.74 -4.94
C ASN A 4 29.83 -11.07 -4.72
N TYR A 5 29.15 -10.27 -3.90
CA TYR A 5 27.69 -10.29 -3.85
C TYR A 5 27.18 -9.65 -5.14
N THR A 6 26.74 -10.51 -6.06
CA THR A 6 26.07 -10.08 -7.28
C THR A 6 24.61 -9.81 -6.91
N HIS A 7 24.20 -8.55 -6.78
CA HIS A 7 22.77 -8.23 -6.75
C HIS A 7 22.19 -8.54 -8.14
N LYS A 8 21.72 -9.77 -8.30
CA LYS A 8 20.97 -10.22 -9.47
C LYS A 8 19.60 -10.70 -9.02
N GLY A 9 18.70 -9.74 -8.90
CA GLY A 9 17.28 -9.94 -8.77
C GLY A 9 16.64 -8.59 -8.98
N SER A 10 15.97 -8.39 -10.11
CA SER A 10 14.89 -7.42 -10.16
C SER A 10 13.95 -7.77 -9.01
N ASP A 11 13.79 -6.90 -8.02
CA ASP A 11 12.81 -7.10 -6.96
C ASP A 11 11.42 -7.08 -7.62
N ALA A 12 10.98 -8.25 -8.07
CA ALA A 12 9.59 -8.45 -8.44
C ALA A 12 8.79 -8.08 -7.20
N ILE A 13 8.00 -7.01 -7.28
CA ILE A 13 7.13 -6.57 -6.20
C ILE A 13 6.36 -7.80 -5.71
N ASN A 14 6.70 -8.29 -4.52
CA ASN A 14 6.06 -9.45 -3.95
C ASN A 14 4.66 -9.00 -3.49
N THR A 15 3.68 -9.20 -4.36
CA THR A 15 2.29 -8.82 -4.08
C THR A 15 1.60 -9.95 -3.32
N VAL A 16 1.01 -9.60 -2.18
CA VAL A 16 0.19 -10.49 -1.37
C VAL A 16 -1.27 -10.10 -1.55
N ARG A 17 -2.16 -11.09 -1.70
CA ARG A 17 -3.61 -10.85 -1.75
C ARG A 17 -4.16 -10.70 -0.34
N LEU A 18 -4.87 -9.61 -0.11
CA LEU A 18 -5.59 -9.36 1.12
C LEU A 18 -7.10 -9.36 0.85
N ASN A 19 -7.85 -10.13 1.64
CA ASN A 19 -9.31 -10.11 1.65
C ASN A 19 -9.77 -9.37 2.91
N ILE A 20 -10.55 -8.31 2.74
CA ILE A 20 -11.08 -7.50 3.84
C ILE A 20 -12.60 -7.37 3.73
N THR A 21 -13.25 -7.18 4.87
CA THR A 21 -14.68 -6.81 4.95
C THR A 21 -14.75 -5.38 5.47
N LEU A 22 -15.49 -4.53 4.76
CA LEU A 22 -15.67 -3.12 5.09
C LEU A 22 -17.17 -2.80 5.19
N PRO A 23 -17.56 -1.75 5.94
CA PRO A 23 -18.91 -1.20 5.87
C PRO A 23 -19.27 -0.79 4.43
N SER A 24 -20.55 -0.93 4.06
CA SER A 24 -21.00 -0.62 2.69
C SER A 24 -20.67 0.81 2.27
N ALA A 25 -20.90 1.79 3.16
CA ALA A 25 -20.61 3.20 2.90
C ALA A 25 -19.14 3.43 2.49
N VAL A 26 -18.18 2.76 3.16
CA VAL A 26 -16.75 2.88 2.85
C VAL A 26 -16.44 2.28 1.47
N ASN A 27 -17.08 1.15 1.13
CA ASN A 27 -16.93 0.56 -0.20
C ASN A 27 -17.51 1.46 -1.30
N ASP A 28 -18.64 2.13 -1.03
CA ASP A 28 -19.27 3.04 -1.98
C ASP A 28 -18.38 4.26 -2.24
N ASP A 29 -17.76 4.84 -1.20
CA ASP A 29 -16.77 5.91 -1.34
C ASP A 29 -15.56 5.46 -2.16
N ILE A 30 -15.01 4.26 -1.88
CA ILE A 30 -13.89 3.70 -2.66
C ILE A 30 -14.27 3.52 -4.13
N ASN A 31 -15.49 3.09 -4.42
CA ASN A 31 -15.98 2.96 -5.81
C ASN A 31 -16.07 4.33 -6.48
N HIS A 32 -16.65 5.31 -5.79
CA HIS A 32 -16.79 6.66 -6.30
C HIS A 32 -15.43 7.28 -6.67
N TYR A 33 -14.45 7.19 -5.77
CA TYR A 33 -13.11 7.73 -6.04
C TYR A 33 -12.34 6.94 -7.10
N ALA A 34 -12.54 5.61 -7.18
CA ALA A 34 -11.93 4.81 -8.24
C ALA A 34 -12.41 5.26 -9.63
N GLU A 35 -13.70 5.59 -9.76
CA GLU A 35 -14.28 6.10 -11.01
C GLU A 35 -13.81 7.53 -11.30
N GLU A 36 -13.86 8.42 -10.31
CA GLU A 36 -13.49 9.84 -10.49
C GLU A 36 -12.01 10.00 -10.88
N LEU A 37 -11.13 9.24 -10.22
CA LEU A 37 -9.68 9.31 -10.44
C LEU A 37 -9.20 8.39 -11.57
N ASN A 38 -10.08 7.56 -12.13
CA ASN A 38 -9.74 6.49 -13.07
C ASN A 38 -8.60 5.58 -12.54
N GLU A 39 -8.71 5.20 -11.27
CA GLU A 39 -7.70 4.43 -10.53
C GLU A 39 -8.26 3.09 -10.04
N LYS A 40 -7.36 2.15 -9.77
CA LYS A 40 -7.77 0.87 -9.18
C LYS A 40 -8.10 1.06 -7.69
N LYS A 41 -9.18 0.42 -7.23
CA LYS A 41 -9.54 0.38 -5.79
C LYS A 41 -8.36 -0.06 -4.90
N SER A 42 -7.57 -1.02 -5.36
CA SER A 42 -6.37 -1.48 -4.63
C SER A 42 -5.30 -0.41 -4.48
N HIS A 43 -5.16 0.50 -5.45
CA HIS A 43 -4.23 1.63 -5.34
C HIS A 43 -4.72 2.64 -4.31
N ILE A 44 -6.01 2.99 -4.35
CA ILE A 44 -6.64 3.89 -3.37
C ILE A 44 -6.46 3.34 -1.95
N ILE A 45 -6.75 2.05 -1.75
CA ILE A 45 -6.60 1.39 -0.44
C ILE A 45 -5.13 1.37 -0.02
N SER A 46 -4.20 1.05 -0.93
CA SER A 46 -2.76 1.06 -0.62
C SER A 46 -2.31 2.45 -0.18
N SER A 47 -2.61 3.49 -0.95
CA SER A 47 -2.21 4.86 -0.62
C SER A 47 -2.82 5.34 0.69
N ALA A 48 -4.08 4.99 0.98
CA ALA A 48 -4.70 5.31 2.26
C ALA A 48 -3.99 4.62 3.44
N LEU A 49 -3.60 3.35 3.28
CA LEU A 49 -2.84 2.61 4.28
C LEU A 49 -1.42 3.16 4.46
N ASP A 50 -0.73 3.52 3.37
CA ASP A 50 0.60 4.12 3.41
C ASP A 50 0.56 5.45 4.20
N MET A 51 -0.39 6.34 3.88
CA MET A 51 -0.58 7.59 4.62
C MET A 51 -0.90 7.36 6.10
N TYR A 52 -1.73 6.35 6.41
CA TYR A 52 -2.03 5.98 7.77
C TYR A 52 -0.77 5.52 8.50
N PHE A 53 0.01 4.60 7.92
CA PHE A 53 1.23 4.09 8.55
C PHE A 53 2.32 5.16 8.69
N ASP A 54 2.46 6.07 7.73
CA ASP A 54 3.38 7.21 7.81
C ASP A 54 3.02 8.14 8.98
N TYR A 55 1.72 8.38 9.19
CA TYR A 55 1.24 9.15 10.35
C TYR A 55 1.63 8.47 11.68
N PHE A 56 1.56 7.14 11.76
CA PHE A 56 2.01 6.41 12.96
C PHE A 56 3.53 6.37 13.09
N SER A 57 4.27 6.18 11.99
CA SER A 57 5.74 6.14 12.02
C SER A 57 6.34 7.48 12.45
N SER A 58 5.79 8.59 11.96
CA SER A 58 6.24 9.94 12.34
C SER A 58 5.99 10.28 13.82
N SER A 59 5.11 9.55 14.50
CA SER A 59 4.88 9.68 15.94
C SER A 59 5.90 8.92 16.81
N CYS A 60 6.74 8.05 16.22
CA CYS A 60 7.77 7.28 16.92
C CYS A 60 9.17 7.93 16.92
N ASP A 61 9.36 9.10 16.27
CA ASP A 61 10.64 9.84 16.27
C ASP A 61 10.77 10.86 17.42
N TYR A 62 9.89 10.81 18.42
CA TYR A 62 9.98 11.57 19.68
C TYR A 62 10.14 10.63 20.88
N SER A 63 11.26 9.90 20.94
CA SER A 63 11.74 9.25 22.16
C SER A 63 13.24 9.03 22.13
#